data_AF-A0A354QAD0-F1
#
_entry.id   AF-A0A354QAD0-F1
#
_cell.length_a   1.000
_cell.length_b   1.000
_cell.length_c   1.000
_cell.angle_alpha   90.00
_cell.angle_beta   90.00
_cell.angle_gamma   90.00
#
_symmetry.space_group_name_H-M   'P 1'
#
loop_
_entity.id
_entity.type
_entity.pdbx_description
1 polymer ?
#
loop_
_entity_poly.entity_id
_entity_poly.type
_entity_poly.pdbx_seq_one_letter_code
_entity_poly.pdbx_strand_id
1 'polypeptide(L)'
;MPEIETVDKSTYDESDITVLQGLEAVRLRPGMYIGGVDSTALHHLVFEVVDNSVDEALAGYCSEIHVIINSDGSLSVEDDGRGIPVGIHEEEGIPAVELILTRLHSGGKFDNSNYKVSGGLNGVGASVVNALSGKMIAEIHREGFLWKQEYQQGITASSLEQIEESKKTGTHITFWPDKTIFDNVDFNFEILAHRLRELAFLNKGILISIRDNRSDRFQEFKYEGGIAAFIEHINENKNVLHESPVYFSG
;
A
#
# COMPACT_ATOMS: atom_id res chain seq x y z
N MET A 1 12.68 -12.75 -48.24
CA MET A 1 12.73 -12.43 -46.79
C MET A 1 13.35 -11.06 -46.70
N PRO A 2 12.68 -10.04 -46.13
CA PRO A 2 13.31 -8.74 -45.96
C PRO A 2 14.39 -8.87 -44.88
N GLU A 3 15.59 -8.40 -45.20
CA GLU A 3 16.73 -8.31 -44.30
C GLU A 3 16.42 -7.34 -43.16
N ILE A 4 16.66 -7.78 -41.93
CA ILE A 4 16.63 -6.91 -40.76
C ILE A 4 17.97 -6.19 -40.74
N GLU A 5 17.99 -4.91 -41.11
CA GLU A 5 19.16 -4.05 -40.95
C GLU A 5 19.52 -3.97 -39.46
N THR A 6 20.65 -4.56 -39.09
CA THR A 6 21.26 -4.37 -37.78
C THR A 6 21.95 -3.02 -37.78
N VAL A 7 21.36 -2.03 -37.10
CA VAL A 7 21.99 -0.73 -36.87
C VAL A 7 23.18 -0.94 -35.93
N ASP A 8 24.38 -0.82 -36.48
CA ASP A 8 25.65 -0.94 -35.75
C ASP A 8 25.86 0.35 -34.94
N LYS A 9 25.39 0.37 -33.69
CA LYS A 9 25.54 1.53 -32.78
C LYS A 9 26.98 1.52 -32.23
N SER A 10 27.93 2.07 -32.98
CA SER A 10 29.38 1.96 -32.69
C SER A 10 29.98 3.10 -31.84
N THR A 11 29.18 4.06 -31.41
CA THR A 11 29.65 5.18 -30.57
C THR A 11 28.77 5.29 -29.34
N TYR A 12 29.37 5.15 -28.16
CA TYR A 12 28.77 5.47 -26.87
C TYR A 12 29.12 6.92 -26.52
N ASP A 13 28.11 7.79 -26.46
CA ASP A 13 28.29 9.23 -26.18
C ASP A 13 27.29 9.74 -25.13
N GLU A 14 27.30 11.05 -24.85
CA GLU A 14 26.43 11.66 -23.83
C GLU A 14 24.93 11.43 -24.08
N SER A 15 24.53 11.19 -25.34
CA SER A 15 23.14 10.92 -25.70
C SER A 15 22.65 9.52 -25.31
N ASP A 16 23.57 8.59 -25.00
CA ASP A 16 23.23 7.25 -24.48
C ASP A 16 22.95 7.26 -22.97
N ILE A 17 23.24 8.37 -22.27
CA ILE A 17 22.94 8.51 -20.84
C ILE A 17 21.48 8.89 -20.65
N THR A 18 20.68 7.96 -20.13
CA THR A 18 19.26 8.17 -19.85
C THR A 18 19.03 8.44 -18.37
N VAL A 19 18.36 9.55 -18.05
CA VAL A 19 17.85 9.85 -16.72
C VAL A 19 16.36 9.53 -16.71
N LEU A 20 15.95 8.63 -15.81
CA LEU A 20 14.54 8.29 -15.60
C LEU A 20 13.95 9.27 -14.59
N GLN A 21 12.83 9.91 -14.94
CA GLN A 21 12.20 10.91 -14.08
C GLN A 21 11.07 10.30 -13.24
N GLY A 22 10.89 10.84 -12.02
CA GLY A 22 9.79 10.45 -11.14
C GLY A 22 9.73 8.94 -10.88
N LEU A 23 8.61 8.33 -11.26
CA LEU A 23 8.32 6.91 -11.01
C LEU A 23 8.65 5.98 -12.19
N GLU A 24 9.24 6.51 -13.27
CA GLU A 24 9.65 5.70 -14.45
C GLU A 24 10.63 4.59 -14.07
N ALA A 25 11.57 4.88 -13.16
CA ALA A 25 12.54 3.91 -12.68
C ALA A 25 11.88 2.71 -11.98
N VAL A 26 10.80 2.95 -11.24
CA VAL A 26 10.02 1.90 -10.56
C VAL A 26 9.37 0.98 -11.58
N ARG A 27 8.73 1.54 -12.60
CA ARG A 27 8.07 0.79 -13.67
C ARG A 27 9.05 -0.01 -14.51
N LEU A 28 10.24 0.55 -14.78
CA LEU A 28 11.27 -0.11 -15.57
C LEU A 28 11.98 -1.23 -14.80
N ARG A 29 12.06 -1.13 -13.48
CA ARG A 29 12.78 -2.08 -12.59
C ARG A 29 11.95 -2.42 -11.34
N PRO A 30 10.74 -3.00 -11.49
CA PRO A 30 9.84 -3.27 -10.37
C PRO A 30 10.47 -4.21 -9.33
N GLY A 31 11.29 -5.16 -9.77
CA GLY A 31 11.98 -6.11 -8.88
C GLY A 31 12.90 -5.45 -7.84
N MET A 32 13.42 -4.25 -8.10
CA MET A 32 14.21 -3.51 -7.12
C MET A 32 13.37 -2.97 -5.96
N TYR A 33 12.07 -2.73 -6.17
CA TYR A 33 11.18 -2.11 -5.21
C TYR A 33 10.25 -3.11 -4.53
N ILE A 34 9.75 -4.10 -5.26
CA ILE A 34 8.76 -5.08 -4.76
C ILE A 34 9.20 -6.55 -4.92
N GLY A 35 10.48 -6.79 -5.24
CA GLY A 35 11.06 -8.13 -5.27
C GLY A 35 10.70 -9.00 -6.48
N GLY A 36 9.83 -8.54 -7.39
CA GLY A 36 9.49 -9.26 -8.62
C GLY A 36 8.30 -8.64 -9.36
N VAL A 37 7.65 -9.45 -10.20
CA VAL A 37 6.38 -9.15 -10.89
C VAL A 37 5.39 -10.33 -10.83
N ASP A 38 5.70 -11.28 -9.95
CA ASP A 38 4.90 -12.49 -9.74
C ASP A 38 3.74 -12.25 -8.76
N SER A 39 3.05 -13.31 -8.38
CA SER A 39 1.98 -13.24 -7.38
C SER A 39 2.47 -12.66 -6.05
N THR A 40 3.69 -12.96 -5.61
CA THR A 40 4.22 -12.43 -4.34
C THR A 40 4.33 -10.91 -4.41
N ALA A 41 4.93 -10.41 -5.48
CA ALA A 41 5.11 -8.98 -5.73
C ALA A 41 3.76 -8.25 -5.87
N LEU A 42 2.76 -8.87 -6.50
CA LEU A 42 1.41 -8.32 -6.60
C LEU A 42 0.78 -8.10 -5.21
N HIS A 43 0.89 -9.09 -4.32
CA HIS A 43 0.30 -9.00 -2.98
C HIS A 43 1.09 -8.04 -2.09
N HIS A 44 2.39 -7.88 -2.34
CA HIS A 44 3.22 -6.88 -1.68
C HIS A 44 2.68 -5.46 -1.89
N LEU A 45 2.11 -5.14 -3.05
CA LEU A 45 1.43 -3.85 -3.26
C LEU A 45 0.33 -3.58 -2.23
N VAL A 46 -0.44 -4.62 -1.90
CA VAL A 46 -1.51 -4.53 -0.89
C VAL A 46 -0.93 -4.25 0.48
N PHE A 47 0.14 -4.97 0.83
CA PHE A 47 0.80 -4.84 2.12
C PHE A 47 1.41 -3.45 2.32
N GLU A 48 1.98 -2.84 1.29
CA GLU A 48 2.48 -1.46 1.38
C GLU A 48 1.39 -0.44 1.72
N VAL A 49 0.15 -0.63 1.22
CA VAL A 49 -0.98 0.26 1.58
C VAL A 49 -1.47 -0.05 2.98
N VAL A 50 -1.66 -1.32 3.33
CA VAL A 50 -2.11 -1.75 4.66
C VAL A 50 -1.12 -1.34 5.76
N ASP A 51 0.18 -1.45 5.52
CA ASP A 51 1.21 -1.08 6.49
C ASP A 51 1.17 0.44 6.81
N ASN A 52 0.78 1.27 5.84
CA ASN A 52 0.53 2.70 6.11
C ASN A 52 -0.67 2.93 7.04
N SER A 53 -1.74 2.15 6.88
CA SER A 53 -2.90 2.18 7.79
C SER A 53 -2.56 1.64 9.18
N VAL A 54 -1.74 0.57 9.27
CA VAL A 54 -1.22 0.05 10.55
C VAL A 54 -0.36 1.10 11.27
N ASP A 55 0.45 1.88 10.54
CA ASP A 55 1.23 2.96 11.13
C ASP A 55 0.36 4.07 11.74
N GLU A 56 -0.82 4.37 11.17
CA GLU A 56 -1.80 5.27 11.79
C GLU A 56 -2.35 4.70 13.10
N ALA A 57 -2.54 3.39 13.16
CA ALA A 57 -3.05 2.73 14.35
C ALA A 57 -1.98 2.62 15.45
N LEU A 58 -0.73 2.35 15.09
CA LEU A 58 0.41 2.42 16.01
C LEU A 58 0.61 3.84 16.58
N ALA A 59 0.26 4.86 15.80
CA ALA A 59 0.22 6.25 16.26
C ALA A 59 -1.02 6.59 17.11
N GLY A 60 -1.99 5.67 17.23
CA GLY A 60 -3.19 5.79 18.05
C GLY A 60 -4.37 6.48 17.37
N TYR A 61 -4.38 6.58 16.03
CA TYR A 61 -5.42 7.29 15.28
C TYR A 61 -6.36 6.41 14.47
N CYS A 62 -5.94 5.19 14.14
CA CYS A 62 -6.74 4.22 13.38
C CYS A 62 -7.14 3.04 14.29
N SER A 63 -8.40 2.60 14.17
CA SER A 63 -8.97 1.48 14.88
C SER A 63 -9.55 0.40 13.96
N GLU A 64 -9.83 0.75 12.71
CA GLU A 64 -10.43 -0.14 11.71
C GLU A 64 -9.70 -0.02 10.36
N ILE A 65 -9.40 -1.17 9.76
CA ILE A 65 -8.80 -1.30 8.43
C ILE A 65 -9.63 -2.31 7.62
N HIS A 66 -10.08 -1.91 6.44
CA HIS A 66 -10.87 -2.75 5.54
C HIS A 66 -10.14 -2.97 4.22
N VAL A 67 -9.88 -4.22 3.87
CA VAL A 67 -9.30 -4.63 2.59
C VAL A 67 -10.39 -5.25 1.71
N ILE A 68 -10.56 -4.74 0.50
CA ILE A 68 -11.65 -5.16 -0.39
C ILE A 68 -11.07 -5.56 -1.74
N ILE A 69 -11.21 -6.82 -2.12
CA ILE A 69 -10.96 -7.29 -3.49
C ILE A 69 -12.24 -7.01 -4.30
N ASN A 70 -12.14 -6.12 -5.29
CA ASN A 70 -13.28 -5.69 -6.09
C ASN A 70 -13.52 -6.62 -7.29
N SER A 71 -14.76 -6.66 -7.77
CA SER A 71 -15.16 -7.53 -8.88
C SER A 71 -14.55 -7.14 -10.23
N ASP A 72 -14.03 -5.91 -10.35
CA ASP A 72 -13.39 -5.38 -11.55
C ASP A 72 -11.86 -5.64 -11.60
N GLY A 73 -11.32 -6.32 -10.59
CA GLY A 73 -9.90 -6.64 -10.47
C GLY A 73 -9.07 -5.59 -9.74
N SER A 74 -9.69 -4.53 -9.19
CA SER A 74 -9.01 -3.64 -8.25
C SER A 74 -8.98 -4.18 -6.83
N LEU A 75 -8.14 -3.54 -6.01
CA LEU A 75 -8.15 -3.70 -4.58
C LEU A 75 -8.26 -2.34 -3.89
N SER A 76 -9.07 -2.29 -2.85
CA SER A 76 -9.24 -1.12 -1.99
C SER A 76 -8.73 -1.39 -0.57
N VAL A 77 -8.12 -0.39 0.04
CA VAL A 77 -7.80 -0.35 1.47
C VAL A 77 -8.38 0.94 2.05
N GLU A 78 -9.25 0.80 3.04
CA GLU A 78 -9.87 1.90 3.79
C GLU A 78 -9.40 1.84 5.25
N ASP A 79 -8.97 2.97 5.80
CA ASP A 79 -8.71 3.15 7.23
C ASP A 79 -9.45 4.35 7.80
N ASP A 80 -9.65 4.37 9.12
CA ASP A 80 -10.24 5.46 9.90
C ASP A 80 -9.20 6.38 10.55
N GLY A 81 -7.96 6.39 10.03
CA GLY A 81 -6.85 7.20 10.56
C GLY A 81 -7.04 8.71 10.37
N ARG A 82 -5.95 9.48 10.46
CA ARG A 82 -6.01 10.95 10.31
C ARG A 82 -6.32 11.42 8.88
N GLY A 83 -6.16 10.54 7.89
CA GLY A 83 -6.14 10.89 6.47
C GLY A 83 -4.82 11.53 6.04
N ILE A 84 -4.36 11.25 4.82
CA ILE A 84 -3.16 11.88 4.25
C ILE A 84 -3.34 13.42 4.20
N PRO A 85 -2.31 14.24 4.49
CA PRO A 85 -2.43 15.69 4.36
C PRO A 85 -2.83 16.13 2.94
N VAL A 86 -3.80 17.05 2.86
CA VAL A 86 -4.39 17.56 1.60
C VAL A 86 -3.90 18.97 1.25
N GLY A 87 -3.26 19.66 2.19
CA GLY A 87 -2.68 20.99 1.98
C GLY A 87 -1.53 20.98 0.97
N ILE A 88 -1.26 22.16 0.40
CA ILE A 88 -0.12 22.37 -0.50
C ILE A 88 1.19 22.26 0.27
N HIS A 89 2.11 21.45 -0.24
CA HIS A 89 3.48 21.36 0.28
C HIS A 89 4.26 22.63 -0.11
N GLU A 90 4.81 23.35 0.89
CA GLU A 90 5.39 24.69 0.68
C GLU A 90 6.50 24.71 -0.37
N GLU A 91 7.39 23.71 -0.36
CA GLU A 91 8.55 23.67 -1.27
C GLU A 91 8.20 23.17 -2.67
N GLU A 92 7.23 22.25 -2.78
CA GLU A 92 6.92 21.54 -4.04
C GLU A 92 5.74 22.19 -4.79
N GLY A 93 4.93 23.00 -4.11
CA GLY A 93 3.81 23.72 -4.70
C GLY A 93 2.65 22.83 -5.16
N ILE A 94 2.63 21.56 -4.78
CA ILE A 94 1.57 20.57 -5.07
C ILE A 94 0.95 20.03 -3.78
N PRO A 95 -0.27 19.47 -3.81
CA PRO A 95 -0.88 18.84 -2.64
C PRO A 95 0.01 17.75 -2.05
N ALA A 96 0.07 17.64 -0.72
CA ALA A 96 0.92 16.66 -0.06
C ALA A 96 0.55 15.20 -0.40
N VAL A 97 -0.72 14.89 -0.62
CA VAL A 97 -1.17 13.58 -1.14
C VAL A 97 -0.58 13.27 -2.51
N GLU A 98 -0.53 14.28 -3.40
CA GLU A 98 0.09 14.14 -4.72
C GLU A 98 1.59 13.90 -4.60
N LEU A 99 2.26 14.65 -3.72
CA LEU A 99 3.69 14.50 -3.46
C LEU A 99 4.03 13.07 -3.02
N ILE A 100 3.32 12.56 -2.01
CA ILE A 100 3.54 11.23 -1.44
C ILE A 100 3.28 10.11 -2.45
N LEU A 101 2.33 10.30 -3.36
CA LEU A 101 1.97 9.30 -4.36
C LEU A 101 2.78 9.39 -5.65
N THR A 102 3.53 10.48 -5.89
CA THR A 102 4.25 10.70 -7.16
C THR A 102 5.76 10.95 -7.02
N ARG A 103 6.29 10.97 -5.79
CA ARG A 103 7.73 11.10 -5.52
C ARG A 103 8.23 10.01 -4.60
N LEU A 104 9.31 9.36 -5.00
CA LEU A 104 10.08 8.48 -4.12
C LEU A 104 10.71 9.30 -2.98
N HIS A 105 10.90 8.65 -1.84
CA HIS A 105 11.52 9.24 -0.65
C HIS A 105 10.79 10.47 -0.14
N SER A 106 9.46 10.45 -0.21
CA SER A 106 8.60 11.49 0.34
C SER A 106 7.67 10.89 1.40
N GLY A 107 7.50 11.56 2.54
CA GLY A 107 6.65 11.08 3.63
C GLY A 107 6.97 11.69 4.99
N GLY A 108 6.04 11.56 5.94
CA GLY A 108 6.16 12.09 7.29
C GLY A 108 6.86 11.16 8.30
N LYS A 109 7.53 10.10 7.83
CA LYS A 109 8.13 9.03 8.64
C LYS A 109 9.66 9.12 8.73
N PHE A 110 10.26 10.23 8.29
CA PHE A 110 11.71 10.47 8.38
C PHE A 110 12.16 11.00 9.74
N ASP A 111 11.23 11.46 10.56
CA ASP A 111 11.46 11.88 11.93
C ASP A 111 10.44 11.21 12.89
N ASN A 112 10.77 11.18 14.18
CA ASN A 112 9.91 10.57 15.21
C ASN A 112 8.76 11.49 15.66
N SER A 113 8.51 12.61 14.97
CA SER A 113 7.54 13.62 15.43
C SER A 113 6.10 13.17 15.19
N ASN A 114 5.84 12.56 14.03
CA ASN A 114 4.49 12.15 13.61
C ASN A 114 4.20 10.67 13.90
N TYR A 115 5.23 9.83 13.91
CA TYR A 115 5.17 8.40 14.23
C TYR A 115 6.30 8.04 15.18
N LYS A 116 5.97 7.68 16.43
CA LYS A 116 7.00 7.27 17.41
C LYS A 116 7.65 5.93 17.06
N VAL A 117 6.89 5.06 16.40
CA VAL A 117 7.28 3.77 15.85
C VAL A 117 6.46 3.56 14.57
N SER A 118 7.10 3.21 13.46
CA SER A 118 6.44 2.86 12.20
C SER A 118 7.18 1.72 11.49
N GLY A 119 6.45 0.91 10.72
CA GLY A 119 7.03 -0.08 9.81
C GLY A 119 7.56 0.56 8.52
N GLY A 120 6.88 1.61 8.03
CA GLY A 120 7.33 2.38 6.88
C GLY A 120 8.47 3.34 7.23
N LEU A 121 9.62 3.21 6.58
CA LEU A 121 10.80 4.06 6.84
C LEU A 121 11.37 4.73 5.58
N ASN A 122 11.08 4.18 4.40
CA ASN A 122 11.78 4.58 3.17
C ASN A 122 11.08 5.71 2.39
N GLY A 123 9.80 5.97 2.68
CA GLY A 123 8.99 6.96 1.96
C GLY A 123 8.74 6.58 0.49
N VAL A 124 8.62 5.28 0.18
CA VAL A 124 8.47 4.79 -1.20
C VAL A 124 7.20 3.96 -1.43
N GLY A 125 6.69 3.26 -0.41
CA GLY A 125 5.65 2.23 -0.55
C GLY A 125 4.45 2.66 -1.41
N ALA A 126 3.71 3.68 -0.96
CA ALA A 126 2.50 4.14 -1.65
C ALA A 126 2.79 4.67 -3.07
N SER A 127 3.92 5.36 -3.27
CA SER A 127 4.33 5.83 -4.61
C SER A 127 4.69 4.67 -5.55
N VAL A 128 5.26 3.58 -5.03
CA VAL A 128 5.54 2.36 -5.80
C VAL A 128 4.23 1.66 -6.20
N VAL A 129 3.25 1.59 -5.29
CA VAL A 129 1.91 1.06 -5.64
C VAL A 129 1.28 1.90 -6.75
N ASN A 130 1.36 3.23 -6.67
CA ASN A 130 0.87 4.11 -7.73
C ASN A 130 1.60 3.88 -9.07
N ALA A 131 2.93 3.81 -9.03
CA ALA A 131 3.77 3.56 -10.22
C ALA A 131 3.39 2.27 -10.95
N LEU A 132 3.12 1.21 -10.19
CA LEU A 132 2.87 -0.14 -10.70
C LEU A 132 1.37 -0.43 -10.91
N SER A 133 0.53 0.58 -10.74
CA SER A 133 -0.90 0.50 -11.03
C SER A 133 -1.21 1.12 -12.39
N GLY A 134 -2.07 0.47 -13.17
CA GLY A 134 -2.66 1.08 -14.35
C GLY A 134 -3.47 2.32 -13.96
N LYS A 135 -4.28 2.21 -12.89
CA LYS A 135 -5.06 3.30 -12.30
C LYS A 135 -4.96 3.25 -10.78
N MET A 136 -4.94 4.40 -10.12
CA MET A 136 -5.13 4.53 -8.68
C MET A 136 -6.07 5.70 -8.38
N ILE A 137 -6.90 5.56 -7.34
CA ILE A 137 -7.75 6.61 -6.79
C ILE A 137 -7.42 6.74 -5.31
N ALA A 138 -7.13 7.95 -4.87
CA ALA A 138 -6.99 8.29 -3.47
C ALA A 138 -8.18 9.14 -3.02
N GLU A 139 -8.92 8.65 -2.03
CA GLU A 139 -10.03 9.32 -1.37
C GLU A 139 -9.65 9.60 0.08
N ILE A 140 -9.63 10.86 0.47
CA ILE A 140 -9.14 11.30 1.79
C ILE A 140 -10.27 11.99 2.54
N HIS A 141 -10.65 11.44 3.69
CA HIS A 141 -11.54 12.12 4.62
C HIS A 141 -10.68 12.94 5.58
N ARG A 142 -10.66 14.27 5.42
CA ARG A 142 -9.84 15.18 6.25
C ARG A 142 -10.36 16.61 6.18
N GLU A 143 -10.18 17.36 7.26
CA GLU A 143 -10.52 18.80 7.33
C GLU A 143 -12.00 19.10 7.02
N GLY A 144 -12.89 18.16 7.35
CA GLY A 144 -14.34 18.32 7.18
C GLY A 144 -14.87 17.96 5.78
N PHE A 145 -14.03 17.42 4.89
CA PHE A 145 -14.41 17.08 3.52
C PHE A 145 -13.87 15.71 3.09
N LEU A 146 -14.52 15.13 2.09
CA LEU A 146 -13.97 14.09 1.24
C LEU A 146 -13.20 14.75 0.09
N TRP A 147 -11.93 14.41 -0.04
CA TRP A 147 -11.05 14.83 -1.12
C TRP A 147 -10.77 13.66 -2.03
N LYS A 148 -10.60 13.90 -3.33
CA LYS A 148 -10.32 12.84 -4.31
C LYS A 148 -9.25 13.26 -5.29
N GLN A 149 -8.31 12.36 -5.59
CA GLN A 149 -7.34 12.50 -6.68
C GLN A 149 -7.17 11.18 -7.42
N GLU A 150 -7.11 11.25 -8.76
CA GLU A 150 -6.88 10.09 -9.62
C GLU A 150 -5.47 10.11 -10.21
N TYR A 151 -4.92 8.91 -10.42
CA TYR A 151 -3.61 8.69 -11.00
C TYR A 151 -3.67 7.58 -12.06
N GLN A 152 -2.78 7.67 -13.05
CA GLN A 152 -2.60 6.68 -14.09
C GLN A 152 -1.10 6.39 -14.23
N GLN A 153 -0.68 5.15 -13.97
CA GLN A 153 0.72 4.71 -14.12
C GLN A 153 1.73 5.59 -13.35
N GLY A 154 1.39 5.98 -12.12
CA GLY A 154 2.24 6.83 -11.27
C GLY A 154 2.16 8.34 -11.57
N ILE A 155 1.33 8.75 -12.54
CA ILE A 155 1.20 10.15 -12.95
C ILE A 155 -0.15 10.69 -12.47
N THR A 156 -0.16 11.91 -11.92
CA THR A 156 -1.37 12.65 -11.56
C THR A 156 -2.30 12.79 -12.77
N ALA A 157 -3.51 12.26 -12.69
CA ALA A 157 -4.51 12.30 -13.76
C ALA A 157 -5.62 13.34 -13.51
N SER A 158 -5.78 13.80 -12.27
CA SER A 158 -6.69 14.90 -11.89
C SER A 158 -6.04 15.82 -10.86
N SER A 159 -6.52 17.07 -10.77
CA SER A 159 -6.28 17.89 -9.58
C SER A 159 -6.89 17.23 -8.35
N LEU A 160 -6.43 17.60 -7.15
CA LEU A 160 -7.09 17.24 -5.91
C LEU A 160 -8.43 17.99 -5.80
N GLU A 161 -9.53 17.26 -5.80
CA GLU A 161 -10.88 17.81 -5.78
C GLU A 161 -11.52 17.65 -4.40
N GLN A 162 -12.14 18.71 -3.90
CA GLN A 162 -13.00 18.67 -2.73
C GLN A 162 -14.40 18.24 -3.17
N ILE A 163 -14.83 17.03 -2.79
CA ILE A 163 -16.05 16.41 -3.31
C ILE A 163 -17.29 16.81 -2.50
N GLU A 164 -17.29 16.50 -1.21
CA GLU A 164 -18.43 16.75 -0.33
C GLU A 164 -18.01 16.92 1.14
N GLU A 165 -18.91 17.47 1.96
CA GLU A 165 -18.69 17.54 3.41
C GLU A 165 -18.65 16.14 4.03
N SER A 166 -17.69 15.93 4.92
CA SER A 166 -17.49 14.66 5.62
C SER A 166 -17.22 14.90 7.10
N LYS A 167 -17.85 14.09 7.94
CA LYS A 167 -17.54 14.01 9.38
C LYS A 167 -16.54 12.91 9.72
N LYS A 168 -16.19 12.08 8.74
CA LYS A 168 -15.20 11.01 8.89
C LYS A 168 -13.78 11.56 8.80
N THR A 169 -12.83 10.78 9.30
CA THR A 169 -11.41 10.87 8.98
C THR A 169 -10.95 9.55 8.39
N GLY A 170 -9.89 9.57 7.57
CA GLY A 170 -9.34 8.34 7.04
C GLY A 170 -8.79 8.46 5.63
N THR A 171 -8.18 7.38 5.17
CA THR A 171 -7.66 7.23 3.81
C THR A 171 -8.32 6.02 3.16
N HIS A 172 -8.80 6.19 1.94
CA HIS A 172 -9.29 5.11 1.09
C HIS A 172 -8.51 5.11 -0.23
N ILE A 173 -7.68 4.09 -0.42
CA ILE A 173 -6.89 3.91 -1.65
C ILE A 173 -7.49 2.75 -2.43
N THR A 174 -7.86 2.99 -3.68
CA THR A 174 -8.25 1.94 -4.63
C THR A 174 -7.27 1.91 -5.79
N PHE A 175 -6.74 0.74 -6.14
CA PHE A 175 -5.78 0.61 -7.24
C PHE A 175 -6.03 -0.62 -8.11
N TRP A 176 -5.71 -0.47 -9.41
CA TRP A 176 -5.76 -1.51 -10.43
C TRP A 176 -4.32 -1.82 -10.86
N PRO A 177 -3.75 -2.98 -10.47
CA PRO A 177 -2.41 -3.38 -10.88
C PRO A 177 -2.22 -3.33 -12.41
N ASP A 178 -1.07 -2.85 -12.87
CA ASP A 178 -0.79 -2.72 -14.31
C ASP A 178 -0.55 -4.08 -14.96
N LYS A 179 -1.50 -4.52 -15.80
CA LYS A 179 -1.44 -5.79 -16.55
C LYS A 179 -0.28 -5.87 -17.55
N THR A 180 0.39 -4.76 -17.85
CA THR A 180 1.59 -4.74 -18.71
C THR A 180 2.88 -4.99 -17.91
N ILE A 181 2.83 -4.95 -16.58
CA ILE A 181 3.97 -5.16 -15.68
C ILE A 181 3.91 -6.54 -15.02
N PHE A 182 2.74 -6.92 -14.49
CA PHE A 182 2.58 -8.15 -13.73
C PHE A 182 2.27 -9.35 -14.64
N ASP A 183 2.82 -10.52 -14.29
CA ASP A 183 2.54 -11.77 -15.01
C ASP A 183 1.07 -12.17 -14.91
N ASN A 184 0.46 -11.90 -13.74
CA ASN A 184 -0.95 -12.08 -13.46
C ASN A 184 -1.40 -11.03 -12.43
N VAL A 185 -2.64 -10.56 -12.54
CA VAL A 185 -3.24 -9.56 -11.64
C VAL A 185 -4.42 -10.13 -10.86
N ASP A 186 -4.30 -11.38 -10.42
CA ASP A 186 -5.32 -12.06 -9.63
C ASP A 186 -4.94 -12.08 -8.14
N PHE A 187 -5.68 -11.31 -7.33
CA PHE A 187 -5.50 -11.29 -5.88
C PHE A 187 -6.02 -12.58 -5.25
N ASN A 188 -5.20 -13.21 -4.43
CA ASN A 188 -5.54 -14.42 -3.70
C ASN A 188 -6.03 -14.06 -2.30
N PHE A 189 -7.30 -14.38 -2.03
CA PHE A 189 -7.92 -14.11 -0.73
C PHE A 189 -7.18 -14.78 0.44
N GLU A 190 -6.72 -16.03 0.30
CA GLU A 190 -6.06 -16.74 1.42
C GLU A 190 -4.72 -16.10 1.79
N ILE A 191 -3.94 -15.69 0.79
CA ILE A 191 -2.65 -15.02 1.02
C ILE A 191 -2.87 -13.72 1.79
N LEU A 192 -3.82 -12.90 1.34
CA LEU A 192 -4.16 -11.63 2.02
C LEU A 192 -4.75 -11.89 3.41
N ALA A 193 -5.74 -12.77 3.53
CA ALA A 193 -6.39 -13.09 4.80
C ALA A 193 -5.40 -13.62 5.84
N HIS A 194 -4.45 -14.47 5.41
CA HIS A 194 -3.38 -14.95 6.28
C HIS A 194 -2.55 -13.79 6.82
N ARG A 195 -2.02 -12.93 5.95
CA ARG A 195 -1.18 -11.79 6.36
C ARG A 195 -1.93 -10.78 7.23
N LEU A 196 -3.17 -10.46 6.88
CA LEU A 196 -4.01 -9.54 7.66
C LEU A 196 -4.32 -10.08 9.05
N ARG A 197 -4.50 -11.40 9.19
CA ARG A 197 -4.64 -12.06 10.50
C ARG A 197 -3.38 -11.90 11.34
N GLU A 198 -2.19 -12.10 10.76
CA GLU A 198 -0.92 -11.86 11.47
C GLU A 198 -0.84 -10.43 11.98
N LEU A 199 -1.15 -9.45 11.12
CA LEU A 199 -1.14 -8.03 11.49
C LEU A 199 -2.12 -7.72 12.64
N ALA A 200 -3.32 -8.31 12.62
CA ALA A 200 -4.29 -8.13 13.70
C ALA A 200 -3.82 -8.73 15.03
N PHE A 201 -3.05 -9.83 15.01
CA PHE A 201 -2.43 -10.35 16.22
C PHE A 201 -1.29 -9.45 16.73
N LEU A 202 -0.49 -8.88 15.82
CA LEU A 202 0.63 -8.01 16.19
C LEU A 202 0.17 -6.66 16.75
N ASN A 203 -1.00 -6.18 16.30
CA ASN A 203 -1.51 -4.88 16.66
C ASN A 203 -2.83 -5.02 17.45
N LYS A 204 -2.68 -5.10 18.78
CA LYS A 204 -3.79 -5.36 19.71
C LYS A 204 -4.93 -4.35 19.54
N GLY A 205 -6.16 -4.85 19.47
CA GLY A 205 -7.38 -4.04 19.49
C GLY A 205 -7.77 -3.40 18.16
N ILE A 206 -6.93 -3.50 17.11
CA ILE A 206 -7.29 -3.06 15.75
C ILE A 206 -8.22 -4.09 15.11
N LEU A 207 -9.28 -3.61 14.48
CA LEU A 207 -10.12 -4.40 13.59
C LEU A 207 -9.51 -4.42 12.18
N ILE A 208 -9.16 -5.58 11.66
CA ILE A 208 -8.75 -5.74 10.26
C ILE A 208 -9.71 -6.70 9.58
N SER A 209 -10.31 -6.28 8.46
CA SER A 209 -11.23 -7.12 7.70
C SER A 209 -10.80 -7.27 6.25
N ILE A 210 -11.22 -8.38 5.64
CA ILE A 210 -11.06 -8.63 4.21
C ILE A 210 -12.37 -9.10 3.60
N ARG A 211 -12.76 -8.50 2.47
CA ARG A 211 -13.91 -8.89 1.66
C ARG A 211 -13.48 -9.21 0.22
N ASP A 212 -14.03 -10.26 -0.35
CA ASP A 212 -13.90 -10.59 -1.78
C ASP A 212 -15.26 -10.44 -2.48
N ASN A 213 -15.43 -9.34 -3.20
CA ASN A 213 -16.65 -9.06 -3.95
C ASN A 213 -16.81 -9.96 -5.20
N ARG A 214 -15.84 -10.82 -5.51
CA ARG A 214 -15.96 -11.83 -6.58
C ARG A 214 -16.65 -13.10 -6.08
N SER A 215 -16.58 -13.39 -4.78
CA SER A 215 -17.00 -14.67 -4.20
C SER A 215 -17.78 -14.59 -2.88
N ASP A 216 -18.24 -13.39 -2.50
CA ASP A 216 -18.97 -13.10 -1.24
C ASP A 216 -18.27 -13.62 0.03
N ARG A 217 -16.94 -13.73 -0.03
CA ARG A 217 -16.12 -14.17 1.09
C ARG A 217 -15.81 -12.96 1.98
N PHE A 218 -15.91 -13.16 3.29
CA PHE A 218 -15.62 -12.14 4.27
C PHE A 218 -14.94 -12.77 5.50
N GLN A 219 -13.89 -12.13 6.00
CA GLN A 219 -13.27 -12.44 7.29
C GLN A 219 -12.95 -11.15 8.03
N GLU A 220 -13.01 -11.23 9.36
CA GLU A 220 -12.70 -10.13 10.26
C GLU A 220 -11.78 -10.65 11.36
N PHE A 221 -10.79 -9.85 11.72
CA PHE A 221 -9.74 -10.17 12.67
C PHE A 221 -9.62 -9.05 13.69
N LYS A 222 -9.80 -9.38 14.97
CA LYS A 222 -9.54 -8.48 16.08
C LYS A 222 -9.08 -9.31 17.27
N TYR A 223 -7.87 -9.04 17.74
CA TYR A 223 -7.26 -9.81 18.82
C TYR A 223 -6.68 -8.91 19.90
N GLU A 224 -6.94 -9.25 21.16
CA GLU A 224 -6.40 -8.56 22.34
C GLU A 224 -5.13 -9.25 22.88
N GLY A 225 -4.98 -10.55 22.59
CA GLY A 225 -3.93 -11.41 23.17
C GLY A 225 -2.52 -11.21 22.61
N GLY A 226 -2.35 -10.40 21.56
CA GLY A 226 -1.04 -10.11 20.99
C GLY A 226 -0.33 -11.34 20.39
N ILE A 227 1.00 -11.31 20.39
CA ILE A 227 1.85 -12.41 19.90
C ILE A 227 1.65 -13.74 20.64
N ALA A 228 1.20 -13.73 21.91
CA ALA A 228 0.94 -14.98 22.65
C ALA A 228 -0.23 -15.74 22.00
N ALA A 229 -1.34 -15.04 21.73
CA ALA A 229 -2.48 -15.61 21.03
C ALA A 229 -2.14 -16.03 19.59
N PHE A 230 -1.19 -15.34 18.94
CA PHE A 230 -0.70 -15.76 17.62
C PHE A 230 0.04 -17.11 17.67
N ILE A 231 0.91 -17.30 18.68
CA ILE A 231 1.63 -18.56 18.87
C ILE A 231 0.64 -19.70 19.16
N GLU A 232 -0.39 -19.45 19.96
CA GLU A 232 -1.47 -20.42 20.20
C GLU A 232 -2.16 -20.80 18.89
N HIS A 233 -2.53 -19.80 18.07
CA HIS A 233 -3.17 -20.00 16.77
C HIS A 233 -2.32 -20.86 15.80
N ILE A 234 -1.02 -20.57 15.66
CA ILE A 234 -0.11 -21.34 14.79
C ILE A 234 0.05 -22.81 15.27
N ASN A 235 -0.22 -23.08 16.55
CA ASN A 235 -0.08 -24.38 17.16
C ASN A 235 -1.39 -25.17 17.29
N GLU A 236 -2.55 -24.63 16.87
CA GLU A 236 -3.86 -25.30 16.98
C GLU A 236 -3.87 -26.73 16.37
N ASN A 237 -3.08 -26.94 15.31
CA ASN A 237 -2.98 -28.23 14.60
C ASN A 237 -1.65 -28.97 14.88
N LYS A 238 -0.96 -28.65 15.98
CA LYS A 238 0.33 -29.23 16.36
C LYS A 238 0.28 -29.80 17.76
N ASN A 239 1.13 -30.79 18.04
CA ASN A 239 1.35 -31.27 19.40
C ASN A 239 2.29 -30.31 20.12
N VAL A 240 1.76 -29.55 21.07
CA VAL A 240 2.55 -28.63 21.90
C VAL A 240 3.20 -29.37 23.07
N LEU A 241 4.39 -28.91 23.48
CA LEU A 241 5.13 -29.49 24.61
C LEU A 241 4.72 -28.91 25.97
N HIS A 242 4.12 -27.73 25.99
CA HIS A 242 3.62 -27.02 27.16
C HIS A 242 2.35 -26.24 26.80
N GLU A 243 1.45 -26.06 27.77
CA GLU A 243 0.09 -25.52 27.53
C GLU A 243 0.10 -24.05 27.08
N SER A 244 0.95 -23.20 27.66
CA SER A 244 0.99 -21.77 27.37
C SER A 244 2.31 -21.34 26.73
N PRO A 245 2.31 -20.41 25.76
CA PRO A 245 3.53 -19.80 25.25
C PRO A 245 4.25 -19.01 26.35
N VAL A 246 5.59 -19.06 26.34
CA VAL A 246 6.40 -18.18 27.18
C VAL A 246 6.35 -16.77 26.59
N TYR A 247 5.90 -15.77 27.37
CA TYR A 247 5.73 -14.39 26.93
C TYR A 247 6.41 -13.40 27.89
N PHE A 248 7.07 -12.40 27.30
CA PHE A 248 7.67 -11.26 28.01
C PHE A 248 7.30 -9.97 27.28
N SER A 249 7.07 -8.88 28.02
CA SER A 249 6.84 -7.53 27.49
C SER A 249 7.69 -6.53 28.26
N GLY A 250 8.21 -5.51 27.58
CA GLY A 250 9.02 -4.43 28.16
C GLY A 250 8.73 -3.11 27.50
#